data_AF-A0A433D6E6-F1
#
_entry.id   AF-A0A433D6E6-F1
#
_cell.length_a   1.000
_cell.length_b   1.000
_cell.length_c   1.000
_cell.angle_alpha   90.00
_cell.angle_beta   90.00
_cell.angle_gamma   90.00
#
_symmetry.space_group_name_H-M   'P 1'
#
loop_
_entity.id
_entity.type
_entity.pdbx_description
1 polymer ?
#
loop_
_entity_poly.entity_id
_entity_poly.type
_entity_poly.pdbx_seq_one_letter_code
_entity_poly.pdbx_strand_id
1 'polypeptide(L)'
;MALQIAYKYECHRNIPASYIRWLCKDIYSIEELNDTEWVILEALEYRLKWPGQMSWLCQFEEIKDSDILILSQYLIELTLLDEKFLEWPTSYVTATGFCLALHLHQNDCLYDIY
;
A
#
# COMPACT_ATOMS: atom_id res chain seq x y z
N MET A 1 -6.48 -3.46 13.43
CA MET A 1 -7.50 -4.44 13.00
C MET A 1 -7.51 -4.63 11.50
N ALA A 2 -7.67 -3.56 10.70
CA ALA A 2 -7.50 -3.64 9.24
C ALA A 2 -6.19 -4.34 8.80
N LEU A 3 -5.07 -4.07 9.49
CA LEU A 3 -3.79 -4.75 9.27
C LEU A 3 -3.85 -6.29 9.45
N GLN A 4 -4.60 -6.77 10.45
CA GLN A 4 -4.75 -8.20 10.72
C GLN A 4 -5.52 -8.89 9.59
N ILE A 5 -6.60 -8.26 9.13
CA ILE A 5 -7.40 -8.74 7.99
C ILE A 5 -6.54 -8.77 6.74
N ALA A 6 -5.86 -7.66 6.42
CA ALA A 6 -4.99 -7.56 5.25
C ALA A 6 -3.88 -8.63 5.26
N TYR A 7 -3.24 -8.85 6.42
CA TYR A 7 -2.19 -9.88 6.52
C TYR A 7 -2.73 -11.31 6.34
N LYS A 8 -3.89 -11.63 6.94
CA LYS A 8 -4.55 -12.93 6.73
C LYS A 8 -4.90 -13.15 5.25
N TYR A 9 -5.34 -12.09 4.57
CA TYR A 9 -5.75 -12.13 3.18
C TYR A 9 -4.58 -12.23 2.19
N GLU A 10 -3.56 -11.36 2.32
CA GLU A 10 -2.43 -11.29 1.37
C GLU A 10 -1.34 -12.33 1.67
N CYS A 11 -0.94 -12.47 2.94
CA CYS A 11 0.18 -13.33 3.32
C CYS A 11 -0.23 -14.78 3.57
N HIS A 12 -1.53 -15.11 3.47
CA HIS A 12 -2.10 -16.45 3.68
C HIS A 12 -1.68 -17.08 5.03
N ARG A 13 -1.36 -16.24 6.02
CA ARG A 13 -0.86 -16.65 7.35
C ARG A 13 -1.65 -15.94 8.44
N ASN A 14 -1.85 -16.61 9.56
CA ASN A 14 -2.49 -16.01 10.72
C ASN A 14 -1.45 -15.42 11.68
N ILE A 15 -1.68 -14.20 12.14
CA ILE A 15 -0.94 -13.61 13.28
C ILE A 15 -1.69 -14.02 14.55
N PRO A 16 -1.00 -14.57 15.57
CA PRO A 16 -1.66 -14.90 16.83
C PRO A 16 -2.22 -13.64 17.50
N ALA A 17 -3.47 -13.70 17.96
CA ALA A 17 -4.15 -12.55 18.57
C ALA A 17 -3.42 -12.01 19.81
N SER A 18 -2.73 -12.88 20.56
CA SER A 18 -1.85 -12.49 21.67
C SER A 18 -0.69 -11.59 21.24
N TYR A 19 -0.15 -11.78 20.04
CA TYR A 19 0.93 -10.95 19.51
C TYR A 19 0.41 -9.58 19.09
N ILE A 20 -0.79 -9.51 18.50
CA ILE A 20 -1.43 -8.22 18.17
C ILE A 20 -1.78 -7.46 19.44
N ARG A 21 -2.28 -8.15 20.46
CA ARG A 21 -2.53 -7.58 21.78
C ARG A 21 -1.26 -6.99 22.38
N TRP A 22 -0.16 -7.74 22.32
CA TRP A 22 1.16 -7.28 22.75
C TRP A 22 1.64 -6.06 21.94
N LEU A 23 1.47 -6.07 20.61
CA LEU A 23 1.80 -4.93 19.74
C LEU A 23 1.00 -3.68 20.11
N CYS A 24 -0.25 -3.85 20.53
CA CYS A 24 -1.13 -2.80 21.02
C CYS A 24 -0.93 -2.46 22.51
N LYS A 25 0.13 -2.96 23.17
CA LYS A 25 0.44 -2.72 24.60
C LYS A 25 -0.70 -3.09 25.55
N ASP A 26 -1.42 -4.17 25.25
CA ASP A 26 -2.53 -4.69 26.07
C ASP A 26 -3.68 -3.70 26.33
N ILE A 27 -3.82 -2.66 25.50
CA ILE A 27 -4.89 -1.65 25.61
C ILE A 27 -6.27 -2.26 25.32
N TYR A 28 -6.32 -3.27 24.45
CA TYR A 28 -7.56 -3.95 24.02
C TYR A 28 -7.58 -5.40 24.47
N SER A 29 -8.77 -5.93 24.75
CA SER A 29 -8.97 -7.35 25.02
C SER A 29 -8.99 -8.19 23.74
N ILE A 30 -8.74 -9.49 23.82
CA ILE A 30 -8.78 -10.38 22.64
C ILE A 30 -10.19 -10.44 22.04
N GLU A 31 -11.22 -10.32 22.88
CA GLU A 31 -12.62 -10.33 22.47
C GLU A 31 -12.94 -9.09 21.64
N GLU A 32 -12.57 -7.89 22.13
CA GLU A 32 -12.71 -6.62 21.40
C GLU A 32 -11.97 -6.64 20.06
N LEU A 33 -10.80 -7.29 20.02
CA LEU A 33 -10.05 -7.45 18.78
C LEU A 33 -10.84 -8.30 17.76
N ASN A 34 -11.43 -9.42 18.19
CA ASN A 34 -12.20 -10.25 17.27
C ASN A 34 -13.51 -9.58 16.83
N ASP A 35 -14.17 -8.87 17.74
CA ASP A 35 -15.42 -8.14 17.44
C ASP A 35 -15.17 -7.04 16.41
N THR A 36 -14.10 -6.26 16.59
CA THR A 36 -13.73 -5.22 15.63
C THR A 36 -13.31 -5.78 14.27
N GLU A 37 -12.66 -6.95 14.23
CA GLU A 37 -12.38 -7.65 12.98
C GLU A 37 -13.68 -8.01 12.25
N TRP A 38 -14.65 -8.56 12.98
CA TRP A 38 -15.94 -8.95 12.42
C TRP A 38 -16.71 -7.75 11.84
N VAL A 39 -16.76 -6.63 12.57
CA VAL A 39 -17.41 -5.39 12.09
C VAL A 39 -16.79 -4.88 10.80
N ILE A 40 -15.45 -4.92 10.67
CA ILE A 40 -14.76 -4.49 9.45
C ILE A 40 -15.12 -5.40 8.27
N LEU A 41 -15.16 -6.71 8.48
CA LEU A 41 -15.51 -7.68 7.43
C LEU A 41 -16.96 -7.54 6.98
N GLU A 42 -17.88 -7.29 7.91
CA GLU A 42 -19.29 -7.03 7.63
C GLU A 42 -19.45 -5.73 6.82
N ALA A 43 -18.75 -4.66 7.23
CA ALA A 43 -18.78 -3.38 6.51
C ALA A 43 -18.23 -3.47 5.07
N LEU A 44 -17.29 -4.40 4.81
CA LEU A 44 -16.73 -4.66 3.49
C LEU A 44 -17.53 -5.66 2.66
N GLU A 45 -18.63 -6.22 3.18
CA GLU A 45 -19.37 -7.34 2.56
C GLU A 45 -18.47 -8.52 2.17
N TYR A 46 -17.38 -8.76 2.92
CA TYR A 46 -16.34 -9.73 2.57
C TYR A 46 -15.67 -9.51 1.19
N ARG A 47 -15.79 -8.32 0.60
CA ARG A 47 -15.14 -7.94 -0.65
C ARG A 47 -13.75 -7.34 -0.38
N LEU A 48 -12.77 -8.21 -0.13
CA LEU A 48 -11.39 -7.83 0.19
C LEU A 48 -10.53 -7.54 -1.04
N LYS A 49 -11.03 -7.86 -2.24
CA LYS A 49 -10.31 -7.66 -3.51
C LYS A 49 -10.34 -6.19 -3.90
N TRP A 50 -9.19 -5.53 -3.83
CA TRP A 50 -8.98 -4.21 -4.41
C TRP A 50 -7.69 -4.20 -5.23
N PRO A 51 -7.69 -3.70 -6.48
CA PRO A 51 -6.46 -3.55 -7.25
C PRO A 51 -5.60 -2.46 -6.60
N GLY A 52 -4.57 -2.89 -5.87
CA GLY A 52 -3.59 -2.01 -5.26
C GLY A 52 -2.80 -1.23 -6.32
N GLN A 53 -2.23 -0.09 -5.92
CA GLN A 53 -1.37 0.73 -6.80
C GLN A 53 -0.19 -0.09 -7.38
N MET A 54 0.27 -1.08 -6.61
CA MET A 54 1.36 -1.96 -7.02
C MET A 54 0.99 -2.92 -8.15
N SER A 55 -0.27 -3.39 -8.20
CA SER A 55 -0.77 -4.20 -9.32
C SER A 55 -0.77 -3.44 -10.65
N TRP A 56 -0.90 -2.11 -10.61
CA TRP A 56 -0.75 -1.25 -11.78
C TRP A 56 0.72 -1.01 -12.13
N LEU A 57 1.60 -0.88 -11.14
CA LEU A 57 3.02 -0.63 -11.36
C LEU A 57 3.71 -1.84 -12.01
N CYS A 58 3.33 -3.07 -11.66
CA CYS A 58 3.84 -4.29 -12.30
C CYS A 58 3.65 -4.33 -13.82
N GLN A 59 2.65 -3.61 -14.36
CA GLN A 59 2.44 -3.52 -15.82
C GLN A 59 3.55 -2.76 -16.54
N PHE A 60 4.33 -1.93 -15.82
CA PHE A 60 5.42 -1.14 -16.37
C PHE A 60 6.80 -1.77 -16.11
N GLU A 61 6.86 -2.84 -15.31
CA GLU A 61 8.11 -3.46 -14.87
C GLU A 61 8.95 -3.99 -16.04
N GLU A 62 8.31 -4.59 -17.05
CA GLU A 62 9.02 -5.13 -18.23
C GLU A 62 9.63 -4.05 -19.14
N ILE A 63 9.17 -2.80 -19.02
CA ILE A 63 9.46 -1.75 -20.01
C ILE A 63 10.58 -0.81 -19.51
N LYS A 64 10.94 -0.88 -18.22
CA LYS A 64 11.69 0.19 -17.55
C LYS A 64 12.79 -0.30 -16.63
N ASP A 65 13.75 0.58 -16.44
CA ASP A 65 14.87 0.35 -15.51
C ASP A 65 14.37 0.24 -14.07
N SER A 66 15.03 -0.64 -13.31
CA SER A 66 14.70 -0.93 -11.91
C SER A 66 14.69 0.32 -11.04
N ASP A 67 15.58 1.27 -11.30
CA ASP A 67 15.76 2.45 -10.44
C ASP A 67 14.56 3.40 -10.53
N ILE A 68 13.99 3.54 -11.72
CA ILE A 68 12.78 4.35 -11.96
C ILE A 68 11.57 3.69 -11.30
N LEU A 69 11.48 2.37 -11.35
CA LEU A 69 10.39 1.61 -10.74
C LEU A 69 10.45 1.69 -9.21
N ILE A 70 11.64 1.55 -8.63
CA ILE A 70 11.87 1.69 -7.18
C ILE A 70 11.50 3.11 -6.74
N LEU A 71 11.97 4.14 -7.46
CA LEU A 71 11.61 5.53 -7.15
C LEU A 71 10.10 5.76 -7.26
N SER A 72 9.46 5.23 -8.30
CA SER A 72 8.01 5.31 -8.48
C SER A 72 7.28 4.62 -7.34
N GLN A 73 7.73 3.45 -6.88
CA GLN A 73 7.13 2.75 -5.74
C GLN A 73 7.18 3.60 -4.48
N TYR A 74 8.33 4.22 -4.18
CA TYR A 74 8.44 5.13 -3.04
C TYR A 74 7.49 6.32 -3.14
N LEU A 75 7.39 6.96 -4.31
CA LEU A 75 6.48 8.08 -4.53
C LEU A 75 5.01 7.68 -4.33
N ILE A 76 4.63 6.50 -4.84
CA ILE A 76 3.29 5.96 -4.69
C ILE A 76 3.00 5.64 -3.22
N GLU A 77 3.93 5.03 -2.48
CA GLU A 77 3.77 4.75 -1.05
C GLU A 77 3.61 6.03 -0.23
N LEU A 78 4.28 7.12 -0.61
CA LEU A 78 4.08 8.44 0.01
C LEU A 78 2.65 8.96 -0.18
N THR A 79 2.01 8.69 -1.33
CA THR A 79 0.62 9.12 -1.56
C THR A 79 -0.38 8.41 -0.64
N LEU A 80 -0.08 7.21 -0.16
CA LEU A 80 -0.95 6.49 0.79
C LEU A 80 -1.00 7.17 2.16
N LEU A 81 -0.02 8.01 2.49
CA LEU A 81 0.03 8.73 3.76
C LEU A 81 -0.84 9.99 3.77
N ASP A 82 -1.18 10.53 2.61
CA ASP A 82 -1.98 11.75 2.48
C ASP A 82 -3.41 11.41 2.04
N GLU A 83 -4.37 11.76 2.90
CA GLU A 83 -5.80 11.50 2.72
C GLU A 83 -6.39 12.12 1.45
N LYS A 84 -5.76 13.18 0.92
CA LYS A 84 -6.22 13.85 -0.31
C LYS A 84 -6.15 12.94 -1.54
N PHE A 85 -5.30 11.92 -1.51
CA PHE A 85 -5.15 10.98 -2.61
C PHE A 85 -6.20 9.86 -2.59
N LEU A 86 -7.01 9.75 -1.53
CA LEU A 86 -8.03 8.71 -1.38
C LEU A 86 -9.18 8.86 -2.38
N GLU A 87 -9.45 10.09 -2.84
CA GLU A 87 -10.51 10.39 -3.82
C GLU A 87 -10.14 9.94 -5.24
N TRP A 88 -8.85 9.77 -5.52
CA TRP A 88 -8.35 9.50 -6.86
C TRP A 88 -8.25 7.99 -7.12
N PRO A 89 -8.59 7.53 -8.33
CA PRO A 89 -8.43 6.12 -8.68
C PRO A 89 -6.95 5.72 -8.64
N THR A 90 -6.67 4.49 -8.18
CA THR A 90 -5.30 3.97 -8.02
C THR A 90 -4.49 4.00 -9.32
N SER A 91 -5.14 3.86 -10.48
CA SER A 91 -4.48 3.96 -11.79
C SER A 91 -3.89 5.34 -12.07
N TYR A 92 -4.59 6.41 -11.69
CA TYR A 92 -4.11 7.79 -11.88
C TYR A 92 -2.92 8.05 -10.96
N VAL A 93 -3.04 7.64 -9.69
CA VAL A 93 -1.96 7.81 -8.70
C VAL A 93 -0.69 7.08 -9.15
N THR A 94 -0.81 5.85 -9.64
CA THR A 94 0.33 5.09 -10.19
C THR A 94 0.93 5.79 -11.41
N ALA A 95 0.11 6.24 -12.37
CA ALA A 95 0.60 6.94 -13.55
C ALA A 95 1.31 8.25 -13.18
N THR A 96 0.79 9.02 -12.21
CA THR A 96 1.44 10.25 -11.74
C THR A 96 2.76 9.98 -11.04
N GLY A 97 2.83 8.98 -10.14
CA GLY A 97 4.06 8.62 -9.45
C GLY A 97 5.15 8.17 -10.44
N PHE A 98 4.75 7.40 -11.44
CA PHE A 98 5.63 6.94 -12.51
C PHE A 98 6.12 8.09 -13.40
N CYS A 99 5.23 8.99 -13.85
CA CYS A 99 5.61 10.17 -14.63
C CYS A 99 6.55 11.11 -13.86
N LEU A 100 6.34 11.29 -12.55
CA LEU A 100 7.22 12.08 -11.70
C LEU A 100 8.59 11.44 -11.55
N ALA A 101 8.66 10.12 -11.34
CA ALA A 101 9.93 9.39 -11.29
C ALA A 101 10.72 9.54 -12.60
N LEU A 102 10.06 9.46 -13.76
CA LEU A 102 10.69 9.70 -15.06
C LEU A 102 11.23 11.13 -15.19
N HIS A 103 10.47 12.13 -14.76
CA HIS A 103 10.90 13.51 -14.82
C HIS A 103 12.11 13.76 -13.91
N LEU A 104 12.12 13.22 -12.69
CA LEU A 104 13.25 13.34 -11.76
C LEU A 104 14.51 12.70 -12.33
N HIS A 105 14.40 11.47 -12.85
CA HIS A 105 15.53 10.77 -13.45
C HIS A 105 16.14 11.53 -14.64
N GLN A 106 15.30 12.15 -15.49
CA GLN A 106 15.79 12.99 -16.58
C GLN A 106 16.55 14.23 -16.09
N ASN A 107 16.14 14.84 -14.98
CA ASN A 107 16.83 15.99 -14.41
C ASN A 107 18.19 15.60 -13.84
N ASP A 108 18.30 14.45 -13.18
CA ASP A 108 19.58 13.95 -12.67
C ASP A 108 20.60 13.76 -13.81
N CYS A 109 20.18 13.17 -14.93
CA CYS A 109 21.05 13.04 -16.12
C CYS A 109 21.50 14.38 -16.71
N LEU A 110 20.77 15.48 -16.47
CA LEU A 110 21.16 16.82 -16.94
C LEU A 110 22.18 17.50 -16.02
N TYR A 111 22.20 17.15 -14.72
CA TYR A 111 23.18 17.67 -13.77
C TYR A 111 24.57 17.03 -13.93
N ASP A 112 24.65 15.79 -14.41
CA ASP A 112 25.93 15.10 -14.69
C ASP A 112 26.69 15.67 -15.92
N ILE A 113 26.08 16.59 -16.67
CA ILE A 113 26.68 17.18 -17.89
C ILE A 113 27.35 18.55 -17.60
N TYR A 114 27.27 19.05 -16.37
CA TYR A 114 27.94 20.29 -15.91
C TYR A 114 29.01 19.99 -14.85
#